data_AF-A0A2J6HC42-F1
#
_entry.id   AF-A0A2J6HC42-F1
#
_cell.length_a   1.000
_cell.length_b   1.000
_cell.length_c   1.000
_cell.angle_alpha   90.00
_cell.angle_beta   90.00
_cell.angle_gamma   90.00
#
_symmetry.space_group_name_H-M   'P 1'
#
loop_
_entity.id
_entity.type
_entity.pdbx_description
1 polymer ?
#
loop_
_entity_poly.entity_id
_entity_poly.type
_entity_poly.pdbx_seq_one_letter_code
_entity_poly.pdbx_strand_id
1 'polypeptide(L)'
;MFNNNFKLLINEIIKKASLFGLPQIDVDIANGYIDYNECGLALEHIADQLFEFDIKIDEPFYHSILSVADKMVIERNQFDFLKKLVEG
;
A
#
# COMPACT_ATOMS: atom_id res chain seq x y z
N MET A 1 -14.03 1.63 18.08
CA MET A 1 -14.39 0.52 17.17
C MET A 1 -14.10 0.92 15.71
N PHE A 2 -12.88 1.41 15.43
CA PHE A 2 -12.50 1.96 14.12
C PHE A 2 -11.43 1.11 13.37
N ASN A 3 -10.75 0.18 14.04
CA ASN A 3 -9.60 -0.54 13.47
C ASN A 3 -9.93 -1.58 12.39
N ASN A 4 -11.11 -2.20 12.39
CA ASN A 4 -11.39 -3.32 11.47
C ASN A 4 -11.51 -2.88 10.00
N ASN A 5 -11.91 -1.64 9.73
CA ASN A 5 -12.09 -1.15 8.37
C ASN A 5 -10.75 -0.91 7.67
N PHE A 6 -9.73 -0.45 8.38
CA PHE A 6 -8.41 -0.22 7.79
C PHE A 6 -7.71 -1.52 7.44
N LYS A 7 -7.82 -2.56 8.28
CA LYS A 7 -7.27 -3.89 7.96
C LYS A 7 -7.80 -4.42 6.63
N LEU A 8 -9.10 -4.30 6.40
CA LEU A 8 -9.71 -4.74 5.13
C LEU A 8 -9.18 -3.93 3.94
N LEU A 9 -9.11 -2.60 4.07
CA LEU A 9 -8.61 -1.74 3.01
C LEU A 9 -7.15 -2.04 2.66
N ILE A 10 -6.28 -2.18 3.67
CA ILE A 10 -4.86 -2.48 3.45
C ILE A 10 -4.68 -3.89 2.91
N ASN A 11 -5.44 -4.89 3.37
CA ASN A 11 -5.39 -6.24 2.82
C ASN A 11 -5.67 -6.25 1.31
N GLU A 12 -6.61 -5.43 0.83
CA GLU A 12 -6.86 -5.29 -0.60
C GLU A 12 -5.70 -4.60 -1.34
N ILE A 13 -5.02 -3.64 -0.70
CA ILE A 13 -3.79 -3.03 -1.25
C ILE A 13 -2.67 -4.07 -1.35
N ILE A 14 -2.41 -4.84 -0.30
CA ILE A 14 -1.38 -5.88 -0.26
C ILE A 14 -1.63 -6.94 -1.33
N LYS A 15 -2.88 -7.44 -1.44
CA LYS A 15 -3.25 -8.42 -2.48
C LYS A 15 -2.97 -7.89 -3.88
N LYS A 16 -3.34 -6.65 -4.16
CA LYS A 16 -3.06 -6.03 -5.46
C LYS A 16 -1.57 -5.84 -5.70
N ALA A 17 -0.81 -5.35 -4.71
CA ALA A 17 0.64 -5.22 -4.82
C ALA A 17 1.32 -6.55 -5.16
N SER A 18 0.87 -7.65 -4.53
CA SER A 18 1.32 -9.00 -4.88
C SER A 18 1.00 -9.39 -6.33
N LEU A 19 -0.19 -9.04 -6.84
CA LEU A 19 -0.54 -9.26 -8.25
C LEU A 19 0.30 -8.44 -9.23
N PHE A 20 0.77 -7.26 -8.83
CA PHE A 20 1.74 -6.46 -9.61
C PHE A 20 3.17 -7.03 -9.56
N GLY A 21 3.43 -8.01 -8.69
CA GLY A 21 4.72 -8.69 -8.60
C GLY A 21 5.55 -8.30 -7.38
N LEU A 22 4.97 -7.67 -6.35
CA LEU A 22 5.67 -7.41 -5.11
C LEU A 22 6.14 -8.73 -4.48
N PRO A 23 7.42 -8.84 -4.04
CA PRO A 23 7.93 -10.06 -3.45
C PRO A 23 7.11 -10.51 -2.24
N GLN A 24 6.99 -11.83 -2.07
CA GLN A 24 6.21 -12.40 -0.97
C GLN A 24 6.72 -11.98 0.41
N ILE A 25 8.03 -11.74 0.55
CA ILE A 25 8.61 -11.30 1.82
C ILE A 25 8.04 -9.94 2.28
N ASP A 26 7.84 -9.00 1.36
CA ASP A 26 7.30 -7.67 1.67
C ASP A 26 5.78 -7.73 1.94
N VAL A 27 5.09 -8.64 1.24
CA VAL A 27 3.70 -8.99 1.55
C VAL A 27 3.59 -9.54 2.98
N ASP A 28 4.49 -10.44 3.38
CA ASP A 28 4.48 -11.06 4.70
C ASP A 28 4.80 -10.03 5.80
N ILE A 29 5.75 -9.12 5.56
CA ILE A 29 6.08 -8.00 6.46
C ILE A 29 4.87 -7.08 6.64
N ALA A 30 4.22 -6.67 5.54
CA ALA A 30 3.02 -5.82 5.59
C ALA A 30 1.87 -6.48 6.37
N ASN A 31 1.65 -7.79 6.19
CA ASN A 31 0.68 -8.55 6.98
C ASN A 31 1.04 -8.56 8.47
N GLY A 32 2.34 -8.69 8.80
CA GLY A 32 2.82 -8.56 10.17
C GLY A 32 2.42 -7.23 10.82
N TYR A 33 2.59 -6.10 10.12
CA TYR A 33 2.14 -4.80 10.63
C TYR A 33 0.62 -4.77 10.88
N ILE A 34 -0.19 -5.36 10.00
CA ILE A 34 -1.64 -5.46 10.19
C ILE A 34 -2.01 -6.25 11.45
N ASP A 35 -1.29 -7.33 11.74
CA ASP A 35 -1.51 -8.15 12.94
C ASP A 35 -1.27 -7.35 14.22
N TYR A 36 -0.28 -6.45 14.21
CA TYR A 36 -0.01 -5.51 15.31
C TYR A 36 -0.85 -4.23 15.28
N ASN A 37 -1.84 -4.11 14.37
CA ASN A 37 -2.68 -2.93 14.14
C ASN A 37 -1.92 -1.68 13.62
N GLU A 38 -0.74 -1.88 13.03
CA GLU A 38 0.10 -0.84 12.46
C GLU A 38 -0.23 -0.65 10.96
N CYS A 39 -1.50 -0.42 10.64
CA CYS A 39 -1.96 -0.34 9.24
C CYS A 39 -1.27 0.79 8.43
N GLY A 40 -0.81 1.86 9.09
CA GLY A 40 -0.09 2.96 8.43
C GLY A 40 1.28 2.49 7.95
N LEU A 41 2.03 1.80 8.82
CA LEU A 41 3.31 1.18 8.46
C LEU A 41 3.14 0.13 7.37
N ALA A 42 2.03 -0.63 7.39
CA ALA A 42 1.73 -1.56 6.30
C ALA A 42 1.56 -0.84 4.95
N LEU A 43 0.88 0.31 4.92
CA LEU A 43 0.70 1.10 3.69
C LEU A 43 2.03 1.68 3.19
N GLU A 44 2.79 2.29 4.10
CA GLU A 44 4.09 2.90 3.83
C GLU A 44 5.07 1.85 3.29
N HIS A 45 5.16 0.68 3.95
CA HIS A 45 6.02 -0.41 3.51
C HIS A 45 5.67 -0.88 2.10
N ILE A 46 4.39 -1.10 1.78
CA ILE A 46 4.00 -1.50 0.42
C ILE A 46 4.37 -0.42 -0.60
N ALA A 47 4.15 0.86 -0.29
CA ALA A 47 4.51 1.95 -1.19
C ALA A 47 6.02 2.00 -1.45
N ASP A 48 6.83 1.97 -0.39
CA ASP A 48 8.28 2.02 -0.49
C ASP A 48 8.81 0.84 -1.30
N GLN A 49 8.35 -0.38 -1.03
CA GLN A 49 8.83 -1.57 -1.72
C GLN A 49 8.40 -1.63 -3.19
N LEU A 50 7.18 -1.18 -3.53
CA LEU A 50 6.80 -1.00 -4.95
C LEU A 50 7.79 -0.11 -5.69
N PHE A 51 8.24 0.98 -5.05
CA PHE A 51 9.20 1.90 -5.66
C PHE A 51 10.63 1.36 -5.69
N GLU A 52 11.10 0.73 -4.60
CA GLU A 52 12.44 0.14 -4.53
C GLU A 52 12.66 -0.94 -5.59
N PHE A 53 11.63 -1.75 -5.86
CA PHE A 53 11.67 -2.78 -6.89
C PHE A 53 11.28 -2.29 -8.31
N ASP A 54 11.02 -0.99 -8.48
CA ASP A 54 10.51 -0.38 -9.72
C ASP A 54 9.29 -1.13 -10.31
N ILE A 55 8.39 -1.57 -9.42
CA ILE A 55 7.20 -2.35 -9.80
C ILE A 55 6.18 -1.40 -10.42
N LYS A 56 5.87 -1.65 -11.69
CA LYS A 56 4.89 -0.86 -12.44
C LYS A 56 3.48 -1.16 -11.97
N ILE A 57 2.70 -0.11 -11.83
CA ILE A 57 1.33 -0.15 -11.32
C ILE A 57 0.39 0.59 -12.27
N ASP A 58 -0.91 0.33 -12.16
CA ASP A 58 -1.93 1.09 -12.89
C ASP A 58 -2.43 2.31 -12.09
N GLU A 59 -3.01 3.29 -12.81
CA GLU A 59 -3.58 4.50 -12.19
C GLU A 59 -4.69 4.18 -11.15
N PRO A 60 -5.61 3.22 -11.39
CA PRO A 60 -6.58 2.81 -10.37
C PRO A 60 -5.96 2.32 -9.06
N PHE A 61 -4.84 1.60 -9.12
CA PHE A 61 -4.15 1.13 -7.93
C PHE A 61 -3.45 2.27 -7.20
N TYR A 62 -2.77 3.16 -7.92
CA TYR A 62 -2.20 4.39 -7.34
C TYR A 62 -3.27 5.21 -6.59
N HIS A 63 -4.42 5.44 -7.21
CA HIS A 63 -5.54 6.13 -6.56
C HIS A 63 -6.12 5.38 -5.37
N SER A 64 -6.08 4.04 -5.38
CA SER A 64 -6.48 3.23 -4.23
C SER A 64 -5.57 3.49 -3.03
N ILE A 65 -4.26 3.56 -3.23
CA ILE A 65 -3.27 3.90 -2.18
C ILE A 65 -3.56 5.28 -1.61
N LEU A 66 -3.72 6.30 -2.46
CA LEU A 66 -4.05 7.66 -2.00
C LEU A 66 -5.37 7.73 -1.23
N SER A 67 -6.39 7.00 -1.69
CA SER A 67 -7.69 6.95 -1.02
C SER A 67 -7.61 6.34 0.38
N VAL A 68 -6.76 5.33 0.57
CA VAL A 68 -6.54 4.72 1.89
C VAL A 68 -5.73 5.65 2.78
N ALA A 69 -4.67 6.28 2.25
CA ALA A 69 -3.90 7.31 2.96
C ALA A 69 -4.78 8.45 3.48
N ASP A 70 -5.67 8.98 2.64
CA ASP A 70 -6.63 10.04 3.01
C ASP A 70 -7.51 9.62 4.19
N LYS A 71 -8.03 8.39 4.18
CA LYS A 71 -8.87 7.86 5.27
C LYS A 71 -8.10 7.65 6.56
N MET A 72 -6.78 7.45 6.46
CA MET A 72 -5.88 7.27 7.60
C MET A 72 -5.26 8.60 8.07
N VAL A 73 -5.61 9.72 7.43
CA VAL A 73 -5.06 11.06 7.72
C VAL A 73 -3.54 11.10 7.51
N ILE A 74 -3.04 10.33 6.54
CA ILE A 74 -1.66 10.37 6.07
C ILE A 74 -1.59 11.36 4.90
N GLU A 75 -0.58 12.22 4.86
CA GLU A 75 -0.48 13.21 3.78
C GLU A 75 -0.21 12.52 2.42
N ARG A 76 -1.03 12.83 1.41
CA ARG A 76 -0.92 12.23 0.06
C ARG A 76 0.45 12.42 -0.60
N ASN A 77 1.08 13.57 -0.34
CA ASN A 77 2.39 13.92 -0.89
C ASN A 77 3.48 12.89 -0.52
N GLN A 78 3.30 12.15 0.58
CA GLN A 78 4.19 11.07 0.96
C GLN A 78 4.21 9.96 -0.09
N PHE A 79 3.16 9.80 -0.89
CA PHE A 79 3.03 8.76 -1.92
C PHE A 79 3.21 9.29 -3.34
N ASP A 80 3.49 10.58 -3.54
CA ASP A 80 3.62 11.17 -4.89
C ASP A 80 4.74 10.52 -5.72
N PHE A 81 5.73 9.91 -5.06
CA PHE A 81 6.81 9.20 -5.73
C PHE A 81 6.31 7.99 -6.54
N LEU A 82 5.22 7.34 -6.12
CA LEU A 82 4.61 6.21 -6.82
C LEU A 82 4.07 6.60 -8.19
N LYS A 83 3.80 7.89 -8.44
CA LYS A 83 3.37 8.37 -9.75
C LYS A 83 4.39 8.06 -10.85
N LYS A 84 5.67 7.89 -10.51
CA LYS A 84 6.73 7.49 -11.45
C LYS A 84 6.62 6.02 -11.91
N LEU A 85 5.88 5.20 -11.17
CA LEU A 85 5.66 3.77 -11.47
C LEU A 85 4.37 3.52 -12.25
N VAL A 86 3.52 4.55 -12.40
CA VAL A 86 2.23 4.39 -13.08
C VAL A 86 2.46 4.22 -14.58
N GLU A 87 2.01 3.10 -15.12
CA GLU A 87 2.05 2.77 -16.55
C GLU A 87 0.68 2.29 -17.04
N GLY A 88 0.33 2.67 -18.27
CA GLY A 88 -0.98 2.41 -18.89
C GLY A 88 -1.69 3.69 -19.29
#